data_AF-A0A9D2FJC1-F1
#
_entry.id   AF-A0A9D2FJC1-F1
#
_cell.length_a   1.000
_cell.length_b   1.000
_cell.length_c   1.000
_cell.angle_alpha   90.00
_cell.angle_beta   90.00
_cell.angle_gamma   90.00
#
_symmetry.space_group_name_H-M   'P 1'
#
loop_
_entity.id
_entity.type
_entity.pdbx_description
1 polymer ?
#
loop_
_entity_poly.entity_id
_entity_poly.type
_entity_poly.pdbx_seq_one_letter_code
_entity_poly.pdbx_strand_id
1 'polypeptide(L)'
;MAVVSMKQLLEAGVHFGHQTRRWNPKMAKYIFTERNGIYIIDLQKTVKKLDEAYNFVRDTAAEGGEILFVGTKKQAQESIRDEATRCGMHYVNARWLGGMLTNFRTIRKRIDRMEQLKAMQEDGTFDLLPKKEVVKLELEMAKLDKYLGGVKNMKSLPKAMFIVDPHKERIAVSEARKLHIPIVAIVDTNCDPDEIDYVIPGNDDAIRAVKLISGAMANAVLEGKQGVQEEPAAPAAESAEA
;
A
#
# COMPACT_ATOMS: atom_id res chain seq x y z
N MET A 1 -22.38 7.26 1.28
CA MET A 1 -22.70 6.41 0.11
C MET A 1 -21.71 5.26 0.16
N ALA A 2 -22.13 4.00 -0.03
CA ALA A 2 -21.20 2.87 0.05
C ALA A 2 -20.18 2.97 -1.09
N VAL A 3 -18.89 2.93 -0.76
CA VAL A 3 -17.79 3.17 -1.71
C VAL A 3 -17.79 2.12 -2.82
N VAL A 4 -18.09 0.88 -2.46
CA VAL A 4 -18.17 -0.25 -3.37
C VAL A 4 -19.45 -1.03 -3.09
N SER A 5 -20.21 -1.36 -4.14
CA SER A 5 -21.42 -2.16 -3.98
C SER A 5 -21.09 -3.62 -3.66
N MET A 6 -21.96 -4.29 -2.91
CA MET A 6 -21.82 -5.72 -2.61
C MET A 6 -21.77 -6.57 -3.89
N LYS A 7 -22.50 -6.18 -4.93
CA LYS A 7 -22.49 -6.83 -6.24
C LYS A 7 -21.09 -6.80 -6.86
N GLN A 8 -20.40 -5.66 -6.83
CA GLN A 8 -19.03 -5.54 -7.33
C GLN A 8 -18.05 -6.40 -6.53
N LEU A 9 -18.17 -6.44 -5.19
CA LEU A 9 -17.34 -7.31 -4.35
C LEU A 9 -17.56 -8.80 -4.67
N LEU A 10 -18.80 -9.19 -4.94
CA LEU A 10 -19.15 -10.55 -5.34
C LEU A 10 -18.54 -10.91 -6.71
N GLU A 11 -18.72 -10.04 -7.71
CA GLU A 11 -18.20 -10.23 -9.08
C GLU A 11 -16.66 -10.25 -9.15
N ALA A 12 -16.01 -9.45 -8.30
CA ALA A 12 -14.56 -9.43 -8.18
C ALA A 12 -13.99 -10.65 -7.43
N GLY A 13 -14.84 -11.45 -6.77
CA GLY A 13 -14.43 -12.65 -6.04
C GLY A 13 -13.85 -12.39 -4.65
N VAL A 14 -14.19 -11.26 -4.02
CA VAL A 14 -13.69 -10.87 -2.68
C VAL A 14 -14.16 -11.82 -1.58
N HIS A 15 -15.29 -12.49 -1.78
CA HIS A 15 -15.92 -13.40 -0.83
C HIS A 15 -15.21 -14.75 -0.69
N PHE A 16 -14.30 -15.12 -1.60
CA PHE A 16 -13.56 -16.37 -1.48
C PHE A 16 -12.39 -16.20 -0.51
N GLY A 17 -12.33 -17.05 0.51
CA GLY A 17 -11.15 -17.19 1.36
C GLY A 17 -10.29 -18.39 0.99
N HIS A 18 -9.48 -18.84 1.94
CA HIS A 18 -8.63 -20.01 1.82
C HIS A 18 -9.33 -21.32 2.22
N GLN A 19 -8.61 -22.43 2.03
CA GLN A 19 -9.04 -23.76 2.46
C GLN A 19 -9.18 -23.84 3.98
N THR A 20 -10.14 -24.63 4.46
CA THR A 20 -10.46 -24.74 5.90
C THR A 20 -9.29 -25.18 6.78
N ARG A 21 -8.33 -25.92 6.23
CA ARG A 21 -7.10 -26.32 6.95
C ARG A 21 -6.08 -25.19 7.18
N ARG A 22 -6.22 -24.04 6.51
CA ARG A 22 -5.24 -22.93 6.55
C ARG A 22 -5.77 -21.67 7.23
N TRP A 23 -6.89 -21.76 7.95
CA TRP A 23 -7.52 -20.60 8.55
C TRP A 23 -6.95 -20.24 9.93
N ASN A 24 -7.12 -18.98 10.30
CA ASN A 24 -6.88 -18.46 11.64
C ASN A 24 -8.22 -18.40 12.41
N PRO A 25 -8.35 -19.04 13.58
CA PRO A 25 -9.58 -19.02 14.38
C PRO A 25 -10.12 -17.62 14.71
N LYS A 26 -9.24 -16.60 14.81
CA LYS A 26 -9.65 -15.22 15.07
C LYS A 26 -10.43 -14.59 13.91
N MET A 27 -10.32 -15.14 12.71
CA MET A 27 -11.10 -14.73 11.54
C MET A 27 -12.53 -15.25 11.57
N ALA A 28 -12.93 -16.10 12.54
CA ALA A 28 -14.28 -16.63 12.65
C ALA A 28 -15.37 -15.55 12.59
N LYS A 29 -15.12 -14.38 13.19
CA LYS A 29 -16.06 -13.24 13.17
C LYS A 29 -16.32 -12.66 11.78
N TYR A 30 -15.43 -12.88 10.81
CA TYR A 30 -15.56 -12.39 9.43
C TYR A 30 -15.92 -13.48 8.42
N ILE A 31 -15.97 -14.74 8.84
CA ILE A 31 -16.36 -15.86 7.99
C ILE A 31 -17.88 -16.05 8.07
N PHE A 32 -18.51 -16.23 6.91
CA PHE A 32 -19.95 -16.47 6.79
C PHE A 32 -20.27 -17.97 6.86
N THR A 33 -19.66 -18.79 5.99
CA THR A 33 -19.85 -20.24 5.93
C THR A 33 -18.68 -20.91 5.25
N GLU A 34 -18.62 -22.24 5.29
CA GLU A 34 -17.77 -23.06 4.42
C GLU A 34 -18.59 -23.60 3.24
N ARG A 35 -17.99 -23.69 2.06
CA ARG A 35 -18.53 -24.43 0.91
C ARG A 35 -17.40 -25.13 0.16
N ASN A 36 -17.53 -26.43 -0.07
CA ASN A 36 -16.54 -27.25 -0.79
C ASN A 36 -15.11 -27.14 -0.23
N GLY A 37 -14.95 -27.06 1.10
CA GLY A 37 -13.64 -26.94 1.74
C GLY A 37 -13.00 -25.55 1.69
N ILE A 38 -13.71 -24.53 1.21
CA ILE A 38 -13.27 -23.13 1.15
C ILE A 38 -14.17 -22.29 2.06
N TYR A 39 -13.55 -21.43 2.87
CA TYR A 39 -14.30 -20.45 3.67
C TYR A 39 -14.79 -19.30 2.80
N ILE A 40 -16.03 -18.89 3.02
CA ILE A 40 -16.67 -17.74 2.40
C ILE A 40 -16.66 -16.59 3.40
N ILE A 41 -16.09 -15.46 3.00
CA ILE A 41 -16.01 -14.23 3.79
C ILE A 41 -17.36 -13.50 3.74
N ASP A 42 -17.79 -12.96 4.87
CA ASP A 42 -19.02 -12.20 5.00
C ASP A 42 -18.90 -10.80 4.36
N LEU A 43 -19.45 -10.66 3.15
CA LEU A 43 -19.41 -9.41 2.40
C LEU A 43 -20.14 -8.26 3.09
N GLN A 44 -21.12 -8.51 3.95
CA GLN A 44 -21.79 -7.42 4.69
C GLN A 44 -20.82 -6.76 5.66
N LYS A 45 -19.99 -7.57 6.32
CA LYS A 45 -18.92 -7.07 7.19
C LYS A 45 -17.82 -6.42 6.37
N THR A 46 -17.45 -6.98 5.22
CA THR A 46 -16.49 -6.37 4.31
C THR A 46 -16.90 -4.97 3.88
N VAL A 47 -18.15 -4.74 3.48
CA VAL A 47 -18.63 -3.41 3.07
C VAL A 47 -18.47 -2.40 4.21
N LYS A 48 -18.94 -2.73 5.41
CA LYS A 48 -18.83 -1.83 6.58
C LYS A 48 -17.37 -1.51 6.92
N LYS A 49 -16.53 -2.52 6.91
CA LYS A 49 -15.11 -2.39 7.22
C LYS A 49 -14.32 -1.66 6.13
N LEU A 50 -14.71 -1.83 4.87
CA LEU A 50 -14.15 -1.08 3.76
C LEU A 50 -14.52 0.39 3.87
N ASP A 51 -15.75 0.73 4.24
CA ASP A 51 -16.16 2.12 4.47
C ASP A 51 -15.40 2.76 5.66
N GLU A 52 -15.21 2.02 6.77
CA GLU A 52 -14.36 2.48 7.89
C GLU A 52 -12.92 2.78 7.45
N ALA A 53 -12.30 1.83 6.73
CA ALA A 53 -10.95 2.00 6.19
C ALA A 53 -10.86 3.15 5.18
N TYR A 54 -11.86 3.30 4.32
CA TYR A 54 -11.93 4.35 3.32
C TYR A 54 -11.94 5.74 3.95
N ASN A 55 -12.79 5.95 4.96
CA ASN A 55 -12.86 7.23 5.67
C ASN A 55 -11.52 7.55 6.33
N PHE A 56 -10.91 6.58 7.02
CA PHE A 56 -9.59 6.79 7.63
C PHE A 56 -8.50 7.17 6.62
N VAL A 57 -8.44 6.49 5.48
CA VAL A 57 -7.49 6.78 4.40
C VAL A 57 -7.74 8.17 3.80
N ARG A 58 -9.00 8.54 3.57
CA ARG A 58 -9.39 9.86 3.08
C ARG A 58 -8.96 10.96 4.05
N ASP A 59 -9.25 10.80 5.33
CA ASP A 59 -8.96 11.80 6.36
C ASP A 59 -7.44 11.95 6.54
N THR A 60 -6.69 10.84 6.55
CA THR A 60 -5.22 10.86 6.59
C THR A 60 -4.63 11.59 5.38
N ALA A 61 -5.20 11.40 4.19
CA ALA A 61 -4.75 12.09 2.98
C ALA A 61 -5.12 13.57 2.97
N ALA A 62 -6.28 13.94 3.55
CA ALA A 62 -6.71 15.33 3.71
C ALA A 62 -5.80 16.11 4.67
N GLU A 63 -5.25 15.46 5.70
CA GLU A 63 -4.22 16.06 6.57
C GLU A 63 -2.84 16.20 5.90
N GLY A 64 -2.71 15.82 4.62
CA GLY A 64 -1.45 15.81 3.89
C GLY A 64 -0.53 14.64 4.25
N GLY A 65 -1.06 13.60 4.90
CA GLY A 65 -0.30 12.40 5.24
C GLY A 65 0.05 11.54 4.02
N GLU A 66 1.30 11.09 3.95
CA GLU A 66 1.73 10.11 2.94
C GLU A 66 1.30 8.70 3.35
N ILE A 67 0.76 7.95 2.39
CA ILE A 67 0.31 6.56 2.58
C ILE A 67 1.20 5.65 1.76
N LEU A 68 1.70 4.57 2.38
CA LEU A 68 2.55 3.59 1.71
C LEU A 68 1.74 2.35 1.34
N PHE A 69 1.65 2.07 0.03
CA PHE A 69 0.97 0.89 -0.50
C PHE A 69 1.94 -0.28 -0.60
N VAL A 70 1.60 -1.43 -0.02
CA VAL A 70 2.48 -2.60 0.04
C VAL A 70 1.75 -3.83 -0.47
N GLY A 71 2.34 -4.50 -1.45
CA GLY A 71 1.84 -5.79 -1.93
C GLY A 71 2.88 -6.48 -2.82
N THR A 72 3.57 -7.47 -2.26
CA THR A 72 4.64 -8.22 -2.93
C THR A 72 4.14 -9.48 -3.61
N LYS A 73 2.92 -9.90 -3.29
CA LYS A 73 2.23 -11.03 -3.90
C LYS A 73 2.04 -10.78 -5.40
N LYS A 74 2.27 -11.80 -6.24
CA LYS A 74 2.23 -11.66 -7.72
C LYS A 74 0.93 -11.01 -8.22
N GLN A 75 -0.19 -11.36 -7.58
CA GLN A 75 -1.51 -10.86 -7.93
C GLN A 75 -1.76 -9.40 -7.53
N ALA A 76 -0.95 -8.88 -6.60
CA ALA A 76 -1.04 -7.51 -6.08
C ALA A 76 -0.03 -6.54 -6.71
N GLN A 77 1.10 -7.03 -7.24
CA GLN A 77 2.25 -6.17 -7.59
C GLN A 77 1.90 -5.06 -8.58
N GLU A 78 1.14 -5.39 -9.63
CA GLU A 78 0.75 -4.45 -10.67
C GLU A 78 -0.33 -3.49 -10.17
N SER A 79 -1.39 -4.01 -9.54
CA SER A 79 -2.47 -3.19 -9.00
C SER A 79 -1.97 -2.17 -7.97
N ILE A 80 -1.09 -2.59 -7.06
CA ILE A 80 -0.51 -1.70 -6.06
C ILE A 80 0.36 -0.60 -6.69
N ARG A 81 1.21 -0.96 -7.66
CA ARG A 81 2.04 0.04 -8.36
C ARG A 81 1.18 1.06 -9.09
N ASP A 82 0.23 0.58 -9.89
CA ASP A 82 -0.54 1.43 -10.79
C ASP A 82 -1.47 2.36 -10.00
N GLU A 83 -2.16 1.84 -8.98
CA GLU A 83 -3.07 2.64 -8.13
C GLU A 83 -2.32 3.63 -7.23
N ALA A 84 -1.17 3.25 -6.66
CA ALA A 84 -0.35 4.16 -5.87
C ALA A 84 0.25 5.27 -6.74
N THR A 85 0.70 4.93 -7.95
CA THR A 85 1.21 5.92 -8.91
C THR A 85 0.09 6.88 -9.33
N ARG A 86 -1.13 6.37 -9.54
CA ARG A 86 -2.31 7.17 -9.89
C ARG A 86 -2.68 8.18 -8.80
N CYS A 87 -2.61 7.82 -7.52
CA CYS A 87 -2.90 8.73 -6.42
C CYS A 87 -1.69 9.55 -5.94
N GLY A 88 -0.53 9.40 -6.58
CA GLY A 88 0.71 10.09 -6.23
C GLY A 88 1.22 9.73 -4.84
N MET A 89 1.11 8.45 -4.46
CA MET A 89 1.59 7.88 -3.21
C MET A 89 2.74 6.90 -3.43
N HIS A 90 3.41 6.52 -2.35
CA HIS A 90 4.54 5.58 -2.40
C HIS A 90 4.07 4.13 -2.42
N TYR A 91 4.88 3.25 -3.00
CA TYR A 91 4.57 1.83 -3.06
C TYR A 91 5.78 0.91 -2.89
N VAL A 92 5.51 -0.32 -2.46
CA VAL A 92 6.43 -1.46 -2.48
C VAL A 92 5.70 -2.66 -3.07
N ASN A 93 6.05 -3.01 -4.32
CA ASN A 93 5.38 -4.08 -5.06
C ASN A 93 6.26 -5.32 -5.31
N ALA A 94 7.57 -5.23 -5.12
CA ALA A 94 8.49 -6.35 -5.38
C ALA A 94 8.82 -7.15 -4.12
N ARG A 95 9.56 -6.55 -3.19
CA ARG A 95 9.98 -7.19 -1.94
C ARG A 95 10.14 -6.15 -0.86
N TRP A 96 9.62 -6.44 0.33
CA TRP A 96 9.93 -5.69 1.54
C TRP A 96 11.37 -5.97 2.00
N LEU A 97 12.19 -4.93 2.07
CA LEU A 97 13.52 -5.01 2.69
C LEU A 97 13.36 -4.75 4.18
N GLY A 98 13.81 -5.67 5.02
CA GLY A 98 13.78 -5.47 6.47
C GLY A 98 14.55 -4.21 6.87
N GLY A 99 13.96 -3.40 7.73
CA GLY A 99 14.49 -2.09 8.09
C GLY A 99 14.00 -0.94 7.20
N MET A 100 13.05 -1.18 6.29
CA MET A 100 12.46 -0.15 5.43
C MET A 100 11.92 1.04 6.21
N LEU A 101 11.29 0.81 7.35
CA LEU A 101 10.78 1.87 8.22
C LEU A 101 11.66 2.05 9.46
N THR A 102 12.04 0.95 10.09
CA THR A 102 12.78 0.98 11.37
C THR A 102 14.25 1.41 11.21
N ASN A 103 14.85 1.24 10.04
CA ASN A 103 16.19 1.71 9.71
C ASN A 103 16.18 2.59 8.44
N PHE A 104 15.25 3.54 8.41
CA PHE A 104 15.03 4.42 7.26
C PHE A 104 16.29 5.17 6.82
N ARG A 105 17.18 5.55 7.75
CA ARG A 105 18.46 6.20 7.44
C ARG A 105 19.34 5.35 6.51
N THR A 106 19.40 4.03 6.72
CA THR A 106 20.21 3.14 5.88
C THR A 106 19.57 2.90 4.52
N ILE A 107 18.24 2.87 4.48
CA ILE A 107 17.48 2.71 3.24
C ILE A 107 17.60 3.97 2.37
N ARG A 108 17.53 5.16 2.98
CA ARG A 108 17.80 6.43 2.30
C ARG A 108 19.18 6.44 1.63
N LYS A 109 20.24 6.00 2.31
CA LYS A 109 21.57 5.87 1.68
C LYS A 109 21.57 4.99 0.43
N ARG A 110 20.71 3.96 0.36
CA ARG A 110 20.57 3.13 -0.84
C ARG A 110 19.77 3.82 -1.95
N ILE A 111 18.83 4.68 -1.59
CA ILE A 111 18.13 5.56 -2.54
C ILE A 111 19.13 6.58 -3.10
N ASP A 112 19.94 7.22 -2.24
CA ASP A 112 20.98 8.16 -2.67
C ASP A 112 21.98 7.48 -3.62
N ARG A 113 22.38 6.23 -3.32
CA ARG A 113 23.21 5.40 -4.22
C ARG A 113 22.53 5.14 -5.57
N MET A 114 21.23 4.89 -5.57
CA MET A 114 20.46 4.69 -6.81
C MET A 114 20.43 5.97 -7.65
N GLU A 115 20.26 7.14 -7.03
CA GLU A 115 20.30 8.44 -7.72
C GLU A 115 21.69 8.74 -8.27
N GLN A 116 22.76 8.44 -7.51
CA GLN A 116 24.14 8.54 -7.99
C GLN A 116 24.39 7.69 -9.22
N LEU A 117 23.91 6.43 -9.23
CA LEU A 117 24.07 5.54 -10.40
C LEU A 117 23.33 6.06 -11.63
N LYS A 118 22.15 6.69 -11.45
CA LYS A 118 21.42 7.33 -12.55
C LYS A 118 22.16 8.55 -13.09
N ALA A 119 22.69 9.40 -12.21
CA ALA A 119 23.50 10.56 -12.60
C ALA A 119 24.75 10.14 -13.38
N MET A 120 25.47 9.11 -12.93
CA MET A 120 26.64 8.54 -13.62
C MET A 120 26.32 7.89 -14.98
N GLN A 121 25.06 7.50 -15.18
CA GLN A 121 24.61 6.98 -16.47
C GLN A 121 24.28 8.14 -17.42
N GLU A 122 23.65 9.20 -16.91
CA GLU A 122 23.27 10.39 -17.68
C GLU A 122 24.46 11.26 -18.08
N ASP A 123 25.50 11.33 -17.24
CA ASP A 123 26.72 12.11 -17.50
C ASP A 123 27.74 11.42 -18.43
N GLY A 124 27.48 10.18 -18.84
CA GLY A 124 28.34 9.39 -19.73
C GLY A 124 29.55 8.74 -19.05
N THR A 125 29.63 8.75 -17.70
CA THR A 125 30.73 8.10 -16.96
C THR A 125 30.82 6.60 -17.26
N PHE A 126 29.70 5.96 -17.58
CA PHE A 126 29.65 4.53 -17.91
C PHE A 126 30.48 4.19 -19.17
N ASP A 127 30.58 5.12 -20.12
CA ASP A 127 31.31 4.90 -21.38
C ASP A 127 32.84 4.88 -21.19
N LEU A 128 33.31 5.45 -20.08
CA LEU A 128 34.74 5.48 -19.70
C LEU A 128 35.18 4.21 -18.97
N LEU A 129 34.23 3.37 -18.53
CA LEU A 129 34.49 2.19 -17.72
C LEU A 129 34.61 0.91 -18.57
N PRO A 130 35.34 -0.12 -18.09
CA PRO A 130 35.33 -1.42 -18.72
C PRO A 130 33.92 -2.02 -18.76
N LYS A 131 33.55 -2.64 -19.89
CA LYS A 131 32.21 -3.25 -20.09
C LYS A 131 31.78 -4.20 -18.95
N LYS A 132 32.73 -4.90 -18.33
CA LYS A 132 32.44 -5.80 -17.19
C LYS A 132 31.96 -5.04 -15.95
N GLU A 133 32.47 -3.83 -15.73
CA GLU A 133 32.07 -2.97 -14.60
C GLU A 133 30.74 -2.29 -14.88
N VAL A 134 30.53 -1.81 -16.11
CA VAL A 134 29.25 -1.25 -16.56
C VAL A 134 28.10 -2.23 -16.30
N VAL A 135 28.25 -3.49 -16.72
CA VAL A 135 27.22 -4.53 -16.48
C VAL A 135 26.95 -4.73 -14.99
N LYS A 136 27.96 -4.64 -14.11
CA LYS A 136 27.75 -4.74 -12.66
C LYS A 136 26.95 -3.56 -12.12
N LEU A 137 27.26 -2.34 -12.57
CA LEU A 137 26.57 -1.12 -12.16
C LEU A 137 25.12 -1.10 -12.67
N GLU A 138 24.89 -1.53 -13.92
CA GLU A 138 23.54 -1.68 -14.48
C GLU A 138 22.71 -2.70 -13.69
N LEU A 139 23.30 -3.84 -13.33
CA LEU A 139 22.64 -4.84 -12.49
C LEU A 139 22.36 -4.32 -11.07
N GLU A 140 23.25 -3.51 -10.50
CA GLU A 140 23.03 -2.84 -9.21
C GLU A 140 21.87 -1.86 -9.32
N MET A 141 21.89 -0.98 -10.33
CA MET A 141 20.85 0.01 -10.59
C MET A 141 19.48 -0.65 -10.81
N ALA A 142 19.40 -1.67 -11.67
CA ALA A 142 18.15 -2.39 -11.94
C ALA A 142 17.58 -3.07 -10.69
N LYS A 143 18.45 -3.60 -9.81
CA LYS A 143 18.02 -4.16 -8.52
C LYS A 143 17.50 -3.09 -7.57
N LEU A 144 18.19 -1.95 -7.48
CA LEU A 144 17.76 -0.84 -6.64
C LEU A 144 16.43 -0.27 -7.12
N ASP A 145 16.28 -0.01 -8.42
CA ASP A 145 15.05 0.53 -9.00
C ASP A 145 13.86 -0.43 -8.80
N LYS A 146 14.09 -1.74 -8.99
CA LYS A 146 13.06 -2.77 -8.76
C LYS A 146 12.53 -2.81 -7.32
N TYR A 147 13.38 -2.58 -6.31
CA TYR A 147 12.98 -2.71 -4.90
C TYR A 147 12.65 -1.37 -4.22
N LEU A 148 13.30 -0.28 -4.64
CA LEU A 148 13.21 1.04 -4.00
C LEU A 148 12.56 2.09 -4.90
N GLY A 149 12.26 1.79 -6.17
CA GLY A 149 11.69 2.76 -7.11
C GLY A 149 10.39 3.42 -6.64
N GLY A 150 9.52 2.67 -5.95
CA GLY A 150 8.26 3.20 -5.43
C GLY A 150 8.38 4.03 -4.14
N VAL A 151 9.52 3.98 -3.46
CA VAL A 151 9.82 4.78 -2.26
C VAL A 151 10.93 5.82 -2.49
N LYS A 152 11.38 5.99 -3.74
CA LYS A 152 12.50 6.89 -4.09
C LYS A 152 12.27 8.34 -3.65
N ASN A 153 11.04 8.81 -3.77
CA ASN A 153 10.65 10.19 -3.45
C ASN A 153 10.23 10.36 -1.98
N MET A 154 10.23 9.29 -1.18
CA MET A 154 9.73 9.30 0.18
C MET A 154 10.72 10.03 1.09
N LYS A 155 10.30 11.18 1.64
CA LYS A 155 11.18 12.03 2.44
C LYS A 155 11.08 11.76 3.95
N SER A 156 9.92 11.32 4.39
CA SER A 156 9.57 11.05 5.78
C SER A 156 8.95 9.66 5.90
N LEU A 157 8.75 9.20 7.13
CA LEU A 157 7.97 7.99 7.36
C LEU A 157 6.50 8.21 6.94
N PRO A 158 5.83 7.20 6.37
CA PRO A 158 4.42 7.30 6.03
C PRO A 158 3.57 7.46 7.29
N LYS A 159 2.44 8.16 7.15
CA LYS A 159 1.44 8.33 8.22
C LYS A 159 0.51 7.15 8.35
N ALA A 160 0.30 6.40 7.28
CA ALA A 160 -0.45 5.15 7.29
C ALA A 160 0.10 4.17 6.25
N MET A 161 -0.22 2.89 6.42
CA MET A 161 0.13 1.85 5.46
C MET A 161 -1.12 1.12 4.97
N PHE A 162 -1.15 0.85 3.66
CA PHE A 162 -2.10 -0.07 3.06
C PHE A 162 -1.38 -1.35 2.65
N ILE A 163 -1.73 -2.50 3.24
CA ILE A 163 -1.05 -3.77 3.05
C ILE A 163 -1.99 -4.81 2.43
N VAL A 164 -1.52 -5.49 1.39
CA VAL A 164 -2.18 -6.69 0.85
C VAL A 164 -1.49 -7.92 1.44
N ASP A 165 -2.26 -8.83 2.04
CA ASP A 165 -1.79 -10.08 2.67
C ASP A 165 -0.79 -9.86 3.83
N PRO A 166 -1.26 -9.46 5.04
CA PRO A 166 -0.41 -9.33 6.22
C PRO A 166 0.42 -10.57 6.58
N HIS A 167 -0.07 -11.77 6.24
CA HIS A 167 0.63 -13.01 6.52
C HIS A 167 1.93 -13.11 5.70
N LYS A 168 1.86 -12.75 4.42
CA LYS A 168 3.02 -12.69 3.54
C LYS A 168 3.91 -11.46 3.83
N GLU A 169 3.31 -10.37 4.29
CA GLU A 169 3.95 -9.07 4.54
C GLU A 169 4.31 -8.85 6.02
N ARG A 170 4.45 -9.92 6.81
CA ARG A 170 4.66 -9.89 8.27
C ARG A 170 5.76 -8.93 8.77
N ILE A 171 6.81 -8.74 7.98
CA ILE A 171 7.93 -7.85 8.35
C ILE A 171 7.48 -6.39 8.28
N ALA A 172 6.72 -6.03 7.25
CA ALA A 172 6.16 -4.69 7.10
C ALA A 172 5.20 -4.38 8.25
N VAL A 173 4.29 -5.33 8.55
CA VAL A 173 3.36 -5.23 9.69
C VAL A 173 4.11 -5.05 11.01
N SER A 174 5.13 -5.88 11.26
CA SER A 174 5.93 -5.81 12.49
C SER A 174 6.68 -4.49 12.64
N GLU A 175 7.23 -3.94 11.54
CA GLU A 175 7.92 -2.65 11.56
C GLU A 175 6.94 -1.49 11.79
N ALA A 176 5.79 -1.51 11.11
CA ALA A 176 4.75 -0.49 11.26
C ALA A 176 4.21 -0.44 12.71
N ARG A 177 3.90 -1.60 13.30
CA ARG A 177 3.44 -1.69 14.70
C ARG A 177 4.47 -1.15 15.70
N LYS A 178 5.76 -1.44 15.50
CA LYS A 178 6.84 -0.93 16.35
C LYS A 178 6.96 0.60 16.32
N LEU A 179 6.61 1.20 15.18
CA LEU A 179 6.66 2.65 14.98
C LEU A 179 5.30 3.32 15.20
N HIS A 180 4.28 2.55 15.62
CA HIS A 180 2.91 3.02 15.81
C HIS A 180 2.31 3.67 14.56
N ILE A 181 2.69 3.18 13.38
CA ILE A 181 2.08 3.59 12.11
C ILE A 181 0.80 2.76 11.93
N PRO A 182 -0.37 3.40 11.76
CA PRO A 182 -1.64 2.70 11.58
C PRO A 182 -1.66 1.89 10.28
N ILE A 183 -2.25 0.71 10.36
CA ILE A 183 -2.27 -0.29 9.29
C ILE A 183 -3.70 -0.53 8.82
N VAL A 184 -3.91 -0.32 7.52
CA VAL A 184 -5.09 -0.75 6.77
C VAL A 184 -4.68 -1.98 5.97
N ALA A 185 -5.42 -3.08 6.03
CA ALA A 185 -5.05 -4.26 5.26
C ALA A 185 -6.21 -5.10 4.73
N ILE A 186 -5.98 -5.74 3.59
CA ILE A 186 -6.82 -6.84 3.09
C ILE A 186 -6.43 -8.08 3.87
N VAL A 187 -7.38 -8.63 4.63
CA VAL A 187 -7.16 -9.77 5.52
C VAL A 187 -8.00 -10.94 5.04
N ASP A 188 -7.34 -11.98 4.54
CA ASP A 188 -7.98 -13.27 4.24
C ASP A 188 -8.04 -14.13 5.52
N THR A 189 -8.78 -15.22 5.44
CA THR A 189 -9.04 -16.24 6.45
C THR A 189 -7.80 -16.83 7.15
N ASN A 190 -6.61 -16.78 6.55
CA ASN A 190 -5.34 -17.26 7.14
C ASN A 190 -4.57 -16.21 7.95
N CYS A 191 -4.98 -14.94 7.88
CA CYS A 191 -4.29 -13.82 8.52
C CYS A 191 -4.80 -13.60 9.96
N ASP A 192 -3.98 -12.99 10.83
CA ASP A 192 -4.41 -12.56 12.17
C ASP A 192 -4.98 -11.12 12.09
N PRO A 193 -6.29 -10.92 12.37
CA PRO A 193 -6.90 -9.60 12.30
C PRO A 193 -6.48 -8.67 13.45
N ASP A 194 -5.89 -9.17 14.53
CA ASP A 194 -5.54 -8.35 15.70
C ASP A 194 -4.25 -7.54 15.50
N GLU A 195 -3.48 -7.84 14.45
CA GLU A 195 -2.26 -7.08 14.11
C GLU A 195 -2.55 -5.83 13.27
N ILE A 196 -3.81 -5.64 12.86
CA ILE A 196 -4.25 -4.64 11.89
C ILE A 196 -5.29 -3.73 12.52
N ASP A 197 -5.11 -2.42 12.38
CA ASP A 197 -6.02 -1.42 12.96
C ASP A 197 -7.33 -1.33 12.17
N TYR A 198 -7.23 -1.27 10.83
CA TYR A 198 -8.37 -1.22 9.91
C TYR A 198 -8.39 -2.46 9.02
N VAL A 199 -9.07 -3.49 9.50
CA VAL A 199 -9.22 -4.78 8.82
C VAL A 199 -10.24 -4.69 7.69
N ILE A 200 -9.86 -5.03 6.46
CA ILE A 200 -10.78 -5.23 5.33
C ILE A 200 -10.84 -6.74 5.03
N PRO A 201 -11.88 -7.46 5.49
CA PRO A 201 -12.00 -8.89 5.22
C PRO A 201 -12.20 -9.13 3.71
N GLY A 202 -11.31 -9.88 3.07
CA GLY A 202 -11.43 -10.13 1.64
C GLY A 202 -10.33 -11.01 1.07
N ASN A 203 -10.57 -11.47 -0.15
CA ASN A 203 -9.65 -12.28 -0.94
C ASN A 203 -8.40 -11.48 -1.37
N ASP A 204 -7.22 -11.97 -1.01
CA ASP A 204 -5.93 -11.39 -1.41
C ASP A 204 -5.25 -12.14 -2.59
N ASP A 205 -5.80 -13.29 -3.02
CA ASP A 205 -5.29 -14.12 -4.11
C ASP A 205 -5.87 -13.73 -5.48
N ALA A 206 -7.05 -13.11 -5.51
CA ALA A 206 -7.70 -12.71 -6.75
C ALA A 206 -7.26 -11.30 -7.21
N ILE A 207 -6.69 -11.21 -8.42
CA ILE A 207 -6.25 -9.94 -9.02
C ILE A 207 -7.40 -8.92 -9.06
N ARG A 208 -8.62 -9.36 -9.43
CA ARG A 208 -9.80 -8.48 -9.49
C ARG A 208 -10.20 -7.94 -8.12
N ALA A 209 -10.12 -8.76 -7.08
CA ALA A 209 -10.41 -8.36 -5.70
C ALA A 209 -9.40 -7.34 -5.20
N VAL A 210 -8.10 -7.63 -5.35
CA VAL A 210 -7.02 -6.73 -4.95
C VAL A 210 -7.11 -5.40 -5.72
N LYS A 211 -7.33 -5.43 -7.03
CA LYS A 211 -7.49 -4.22 -7.86
C LYS A 211 -8.69 -3.38 -7.43
N LEU A 212 -9.83 -4.01 -7.14
CA LEU A 212 -11.03 -3.30 -6.68
C LEU A 212 -10.79 -2.58 -5.35
N ILE A 213 -10.21 -3.28 -4.37
CA ILE A 213 -9.97 -2.69 -3.04
C ILE A 213 -8.85 -1.65 -3.08
N SER A 214 -7.74 -1.94 -3.75
CA SER A 214 -6.64 -0.96 -3.91
C SER A 214 -7.08 0.27 -4.68
N GLY A 215 -7.91 0.12 -5.73
CA GLY A 215 -8.50 1.23 -6.45
C GLY A 215 -9.44 2.07 -5.59
N ALA A 216 -10.23 1.44 -4.72
CA ALA A 216 -11.04 2.16 -3.74
C ALA A 216 -10.17 2.95 -2.75
N MET A 217 -9.09 2.37 -2.22
CA MET A 217 -8.17 3.10 -1.34
C MET A 217 -7.47 4.26 -2.06
N ALA A 218 -7.06 4.08 -3.32
CA ALA A 218 -6.48 5.16 -4.12
C ALA A 218 -7.50 6.27 -4.40
N ASN A 219 -8.78 5.95 -4.59
CA ASN A 219 -9.84 6.96 -4.71
C ASN A 219 -10.02 7.74 -3.40
N ALA A 220 -10.01 7.08 -2.24
CA ALA A 220 -10.05 7.75 -0.94
C ALA A 220 -8.92 8.78 -0.79
N VAL A 221 -7.71 8.40 -1.22
CA VAL A 221 -6.55 9.31 -1.21
C VAL A 221 -6.77 10.53 -2.11
N LEU A 222 -7.28 10.31 -3.33
CA LEU A 222 -7.53 11.40 -4.27
C LEU A 222 -8.62 12.34 -3.76
N GLU A 223 -9.72 11.80 -3.22
CA GLU A 223 -10.79 12.60 -2.62
C GLU A 223 -10.28 13.41 -1.42
N GLY A 224 -9.48 12.80 -0.54
CA GLY A 224 -8.85 13.49 0.58
C GLY A 224 -7.97 14.66 0.12
N LYS A 225 -7.16 14.45 -0.93
CA LYS A 225 -6.33 15.51 -1.52
C LYS A 225 -7.15 16.61 -2.22
N GLN A 226 -8.27 16.27 -2.84
CA GLN A 226 -9.14 17.23 -3.53
C GLN A 226 -9.88 18.14 -2.53
N GLY A 227 -10.32 17.60 -1.39
CA GLY A 227 -10.92 18.42 -0.32
C GLY A 227 -9.99 19.52 0.19
N VAL A 228 -8.67 19.31 0.15
CA VAL A 228 -7.65 20.32 0.48
C VAL A 228 -7.49 21.37 -0.63
N GLN A 229 -7.78 21.03 -1.89
CA GLN A 229 -7.70 21.96 -3.02
C GLN A 229 -8.94 22.86 -3.15
N GLU A 230 -10.08 22.44 -2.59
CA GLU A 230 -11.32 23.22 -2.61
C GLU A 230 -11.50 24.18 -1.42
N GLU A 231 -10.63 24.16 -0.40
CA GLU A 231 -10.55 25.29 0.55
C GLU A 231 -9.79 26.44 -0.12
N PRO A 232 -10.49 27.52 -0.58
CA PRO A 232 -9.79 28.69 -1.05
C PRO A 232 -9.09 29.30 0.15
N ALA A 233 -7.80 29.59 0.03
CA ALA A 233 -7.10 30.45 0.97
C ALA A 233 -7.96 31.68 1.24
N ALA A 234 -8.48 31.79 2.47
CA ALA A 234 -9.25 32.95 2.90
C ALA A 234 -8.40 34.19 2.59
N PRO A 235 -8.91 35.18 1.85
CA PRO A 235 -8.15 36.40 1.63
C PRO A 235 -7.88 37.02 3.01
N ALA A 236 -6.61 37.19 3.33
CA ALA A 236 -6.18 37.95 4.48
C ALA A 236 -6.88 39.32 4.38
N ALA A 237 -7.82 39.57 5.29
CA ALA A 237 -8.46 40.87 5.39
C ALA A 237 -7.37 41.89 5.68
N GLU A 238 -7.05 42.70 4.68
CA GLU A 238 -6.30 43.93 4.84
C GLU A 238 -7.00 44.75 5.93
N SER A 239 -6.30 44.96 7.03
CA SER A 239 -6.64 45.98 8.00
C SER A 239 -6.21 47.31 7.40
N ALA A 240 -7.16 47.99 6.74
CA ALA A 240 -7.03 49.38 6.34
C ALA A 240 -8.05 50.24 7.13
N GLU A 241 -7.48 50.96 8.10
CA GLU A 241 -7.82 52.32 8.56
C GLU A 241 -9.28 52.76 8.76
N ALA A 242 -9.59 53.12 10.02
CA ALA A 242 -10.26 54.39 10.38
C ALA A 242 -9.89 54.78 11.82
#